data_AF-R4LRB3-F1
#
_entry.id   AF-R4LRB3-F1
#
_cell.length_a   1.000
_cell.length_b   1.000
_cell.length_c   1.000
_cell.angle_alpha   90.00
_cell.angle_beta   90.00
_cell.angle_gamma   90.00
#
_symmetry.space_group_name_H-M   'P 1'
#
loop_
_entity.id
_entity.type
_entity.pdbx_description
1 polymer ?
#
loop_
_entity_poly.entity_id
_entity_poly.type
_entity_poly.pdbx_seq_one_letter_code
_entity_poly.pdbx_strand_id
1 'polypeptide(L)'
;MSADAQQLEPTKVLVALLADVDNRRVLTSEHDFGAYLELPSEEPADVGTALWAMERAGWVRQPTDSLVWELTGRGREVLDRGAP
;
A
#
# COMPACT_ATOMS: atom_id res chain seq x y z
N MET A 1 -6.02 17.36 -16.60
CA MET A 1 -6.96 17.29 -15.47
C MET A 1 -6.16 16.82 -14.28
N SER A 2 -5.80 17.71 -13.34
CA SER A 2 -5.23 17.25 -12.07
C SER A 2 -6.34 16.50 -11.35
N ALA A 3 -6.18 15.19 -11.17
CA ALA A 3 -6.95 14.49 -10.15
C ALA A 3 -6.54 15.13 -8.83
N ASP A 4 -7.44 15.89 -8.19
CA ASP A 4 -7.23 16.33 -6.83
C ASP A 4 -6.92 15.07 -6.02
N ALA A 5 -5.66 14.95 -5.56
CA ALA A 5 -5.23 13.80 -4.78
C ALA A 5 -6.15 13.72 -3.57
N GLN A 6 -6.98 12.68 -3.51
CA GLN A 6 -7.94 12.51 -2.43
C GLN A 6 -7.17 12.54 -1.11
N GLN A 7 -7.52 13.47 -0.23
CA GLN A 7 -6.81 13.66 1.03
C GLN A 7 -7.14 12.48 1.95
N LEU A 8 -6.26 11.48 1.94
CA LEU A 8 -6.33 10.33 2.83
C LEU A 8 -5.67 10.71 4.16
N GLU A 9 -6.38 10.52 5.27
CA GLU A 9 -5.84 10.79 6.60
C GLU A 9 -5.04 9.58 7.11
N PRO A 10 -3.79 9.76 7.58
CA PRO A 10 -2.93 8.67 8.01
C PRO A 10 -3.36 8.12 9.37
N THR A 11 -4.15 7.03 9.34
CA THR A 11 -4.50 6.27 10.55
C THR A 11 -3.40 5.28 10.91
N LYS A 12 -3.38 4.81 12.17
CA LYS A 12 -2.41 3.78 12.61
C LYS A 12 -2.43 2.53 11.73
N VAL A 13 -3.60 2.12 11.25
CA VAL A 13 -3.75 0.95 10.38
C VAL A 13 -3.12 1.19 9.01
N LEU A 14 -3.35 2.37 8.42
CA LEU A 14 -2.77 2.71 7.11
C LEU A 14 -1.25 2.91 7.19
N VAL A 15 -0.74 3.45 8.29
CA VAL A 15 0.70 3.57 8.53
C VAL A 15 1.34 2.19 8.71
N ALA A 16 0.68 1.26 9.42
CA ALA A 16 1.16 -0.12 9.51
C ALA A 16 1.20 -0.80 8.13
N LEU A 17 0.15 -0.62 7.31
CA LEU A 17 0.11 -1.16 5.96
C LEU A 17 1.18 -0.53 5.03
N LEU A 18 1.49 0.76 5.18
CA LEU A 18 2.64 1.40 4.50
C LEU A 18 3.96 0.73 4.89
N ALA A 19 4.13 0.39 6.17
CA ALA A 19 5.32 -0.33 6.63
C ALA A 19 5.38 -1.74 6.01
N ASP A 20 4.24 -2.43 5.84
CA ASP A 20 4.22 -3.73 5.17
C ASP A 20 4.55 -3.64 3.68
N VAL A 21 4.11 -2.56 3.01
CA VAL A 21 4.54 -2.26 1.62
C VAL A 21 6.05 -2.00 1.57
N ASP A 22 6.60 -1.22 2.50
CA ASP A 22 8.05 -0.99 2.60
C ASP A 22 8.85 -2.28 2.75
N ASN A 23 8.32 -3.19 3.58
CA ASN A 23 8.90 -4.51 3.81
C ASN A 23 8.62 -5.50 2.67
N ARG A 24 8.04 -5.06 1.54
CA ARG A 24 7.74 -5.87 0.35
C ARG A 24 6.80 -7.05 0.63
N ARG A 25 5.88 -6.91 1.58
CA ARG A 25 4.93 -7.96 1.99
C ARG A 25 3.56 -7.84 1.33
N VAL A 26 3.33 -6.82 0.51
CA VAL A 26 2.07 -6.62 -0.22
C VAL A 26 2.28 -6.93 -1.70
N LEU A 27 1.53 -7.91 -2.21
CA LEU A 27 1.68 -8.41 -3.57
C LEU A 27 0.33 -8.46 -4.29
N THR A 28 0.38 -8.28 -5.59
CA THR A 28 -0.73 -8.57 -6.49
C THR A 28 -0.73 -10.06 -6.84
N SER A 29 -1.87 -10.72 -6.69
CA SER A 29 -2.07 -12.11 -7.09
C SER A 29 -2.21 -12.23 -8.61
N GLU A 30 -1.55 -13.22 -9.22
CA GLU A 30 -1.68 -13.49 -10.66
C GLU A 30 -3.02 -14.13 -11.04
N HIS A 31 -3.73 -14.71 -10.08
CA HIS A 31 -4.96 -15.46 -10.33
C HIS A 31 -6.20 -14.57 -10.49
N ASP A 32 -6.28 -13.52 -9.69
CA ASP A 32 -7.45 -12.65 -9.58
C ASP A 32 -7.10 -11.15 -9.65
N PHE A 33 -5.81 -10.80 -9.75
CA PHE A 33 -5.31 -9.42 -9.75
C PHE A 33 -5.67 -8.63 -8.47
N GLY A 34 -5.99 -9.33 -7.38
CA GLY A 34 -6.20 -8.73 -6.05
C GLY A 34 -4.88 -8.41 -5.35
N ALA A 35 -4.90 -7.46 -4.41
CA ALA A 35 -3.74 -7.10 -3.60
C ALA A 35 -3.83 -7.73 -2.21
N TYR A 36 -2.80 -8.49 -1.84
CA TYR A 36 -2.77 -9.30 -0.62
C TYR A 36 -1.54 -8.99 0.21
N LEU A 37 -1.74 -8.95 1.53
CA LEU A 37 -0.67 -8.89 2.52
C LEU A 37 -0.26 -10.32 2.93
N GLU A 38 1.00 -10.65 2.76
CA GLU A 38 1.58 -11.90 3.26
C GLU A 38 1.70 -11.87 4.78
N LEU A 39 1.11 -12.87 5.44
CA LEU A 39 1.15 -13.04 6.89
C LEU A 39 1.92 -14.32 7.24
N PRO A 40 2.83 -14.30 8.24
CA PRO A 40 3.53 -15.50 8.65
C PRO A 40 2.55 -16.56 9.17
N SER A 41 2.52 -17.72 8.51
CA SER A 41 1.73 -18.88 8.93
C SER A 41 0.20 -18.68 8.92
N GLU A 42 -0.29 -17.66 8.22
CA GLU A 42 -1.71 -17.37 8.04
C GLU A 42 -2.06 -17.22 6.56
N GLU A 43 -3.36 -17.28 6.24
CA GLU A 43 -3.83 -16.97 4.89
C GLU A 43 -3.54 -15.50 4.56
N PRO A 44 -3.13 -15.18 3.31
CA PRO A 44 -2.93 -13.80 2.90
C PRO A 44 -4.19 -12.96 3.10
N ALA A 45 -4.04 -11.77 3.66
CA ALA A 45 -5.16 -10.87 3.90
C ALA A 45 -5.42 -9.98 2.68
N ASP A 46 -6.67 -9.91 2.20
CA ASP A 46 -7.05 -8.95 1.16
C ASP A 46 -6.96 -7.52 1.71
N VAL A 47 -6.13 -6.71 1.04
CA VAL A 47 -5.90 -5.29 1.37
C VAL A 47 -6.22 -4.36 0.20
N GLY A 48 -6.84 -4.86 -0.87
CA GLY A 48 -7.05 -4.14 -2.12
C GLY A 48 -7.76 -2.80 -1.97
N THR A 49 -8.78 -2.73 -1.13
CA THR A 49 -9.51 -1.47 -0.88
C THR A 49 -8.60 -0.40 -0.27
N ALA A 50 -7.76 -0.77 0.70
CA ALA A 50 -6.84 0.15 1.34
C ALA A 50 -5.69 0.56 0.39
N LEU A 51 -5.13 -0.40 -0.35
CA LEU A 51 -4.06 -0.15 -1.33
C LEU A 51 -4.54 0.80 -2.43
N TRP A 52 -5.75 0.63 -2.96
CA TRP A 52 -6.32 1.54 -3.95
C TRP A 52 -6.51 2.95 -3.40
N ALA A 53 -6.94 3.11 -2.15
CA ALA A 53 -7.05 4.42 -1.53
C ALA A 53 -5.68 5.09 -1.37
N MET A 54 -4.67 4.32 -0.95
CA MET A 54 -3.29 4.79 -0.78
C MET A 54 -2.63 5.13 -2.11
N GLU A 55 -2.90 4.37 -3.18
CA GLU A 55 -2.43 4.63 -4.53
C GLU A 55 -3.03 5.93 -5.09
N ARG A 56 -4.34 6.14 -4.93
CA ARG A 56 -4.99 7.42 -5.30
C ARG A 56 -4.48 8.60 -4.49
N ALA A 57 -4.08 8.39 -3.24
CA ALA A 57 -3.42 9.40 -2.40
C ALA A 57 -1.93 9.60 -2.79
N GLY A 58 -1.40 8.75 -3.67
CA GLY A 58 -0.03 8.79 -4.15
C GLY A 58 1.00 8.31 -3.12
N TRP A 59 0.60 7.48 -2.14
CA TRP A 59 1.50 6.96 -1.10
C TRP A 59 2.21 5.68 -1.55
N VAL A 60 1.54 4.88 -2.37
CA VAL A 60 2.06 3.63 -2.94
C VAL A 60 1.77 3.59 -4.43
N ARG A 61 2.40 2.65 -5.15
CA ARG A 61 2.12 2.37 -6.55
C ARG A 61 2.28 0.90 -6.83
N GLN A 62 1.52 0.38 -7.80
CA GLN A 62 1.82 -0.91 -8.40
C GLN A 62 2.67 -0.73 -9.65
N PRO A 63 3.92 -1.25 -9.70
CA PRO A 63 4.70 -1.26 -10.93
C PRO A 63 4.05 -2.17 -11.99
N THR A 64 4.20 -1.83 -13.27
CA THR A 64 3.64 -2.61 -14.38
C THR A 64 4.39 -3.92 -14.66
N ASP A 65 5.60 -4.05 -14.14
CA ASP A 65 6.56 -5.14 -14.36
C ASP A 65 6.88 -5.93 -13.08
N SER A 66 6.13 -5.70 -12.00
CA SER A 66 6.30 -6.36 -10.71
C SER A 66 4.94 -6.68 -10.10
N LEU A 67 4.86 -7.77 -9.34
CA LEU A 67 3.70 -8.06 -8.49
C LEU A 67 3.81 -7.37 -7.13
N VAL A 68 4.99 -6.93 -6.73
CA VAL A 68 5.23 -6.29 -5.42
C VAL A 68 4.88 -4.81 -5.48
N TRP A 69 4.05 -4.36 -4.55
CA TRP A 69 3.71 -2.95 -4.37
C TRP A 69 4.89 -2.16 -3.80
N GLU A 70 4.99 -0.88 -4.17
CA GLU A 70 6.11 -0.03 -3.76
C GLU A 70 5.67 1.28 -3.10
N LEU A 71 6.46 1.75 -2.15
CA LEU A 71 6.34 3.09 -1.58
C LEU A 71 6.74 4.16 -2.61
N THR A 72 5.98 5.26 -2.62
CA THR A 72 6.41 6.50 -3.27
C THR A 72 7.21 7.37 -2.29
N GLY A 73 7.82 8.45 -2.78
CA GLY A 73 8.43 9.46 -1.89
C GLY A 73 7.43 10.06 -0.90
N ARG A 74 6.19 10.32 -1.33
CA ARG A 74 5.12 10.81 -0.44
C ARG A 74 4.73 9.76 0.59
N GLY A 75 4.64 8.49 0.20
CA GLY A 75 4.35 7.40 1.14
C GLY A 75 5.42 7.25 2.21
N ARG A 76 6.70 7.41 1.83
CA ARG A 76 7.83 7.45 2.77
C ARG A 76 7.65 8.56 3.80
N GLU A 77 7.35 9.78 3.35
CA GLU A 77 7.12 10.91 4.27
C GLU A 77 5.96 10.66 5.24
N VAL A 78 4.89 10.01 4.79
CA VAL A 78 3.74 9.65 5.65
C VAL A 78 4.15 8.59 6.68
N LEU A 79 4.87 7.56 6.24
CA LEU A 79 5.37 6.50 7.11
C LEU A 79 6.30 7.06 8.20
N ASP A 80 7.25 7.92 7.81
CA ASP A 80 8.24 8.51 8.74
C ASP A 80 7.58 9.44 9.78
N ARG A 81 6.49 10.15 9.41
CA ARG A 81 5.71 10.97 10.35
C ARG A 81 4.78 10.17 11.26
N GLY A 82 4.35 9.00 10.80
CA GLY A 82 3.44 8.11 11.52
C GLY A 82 4.15 7.08 12.39
N ALA A 83 5.47 6.92 12.25
CA ALA A 83 6.30 6.09 13.11
C ALA A 83 6.32 6.67 14.55
N PRO A 84 6.15 5.84 15.58
CA PRO A 84 6.15 6.28 16.98
C PRO A 84 7.50 6.84 17.46
#